data_AF-A0A7T1I699-F1
#
_entry.id   AF-A0A7T1I699-F1
#
_cell.length_a   1.000
_cell.length_b   1.000
_cell.length_c   1.000
_cell.angle_alpha   90.00
_cell.angle_beta   90.00
_cell.angle_gamma   90.00
#
_symmetry.space_group_name_H-M   'P 1'
#
loop_
_entity.id
_entity.type
_entity.pdbx_description
1 polymer ?
#
loop_
_entity_poly.entity_id
_entity_poly.type
_entity_poly.pdbx_seq_one_letter_code
_entity_poly.pdbx_strand_id
1 'polypeptide(L)'
;MGSPIDKETFLARARTRFGQRYDYRDIVYKSYKTPIKIRCSLHPVKLITITPEKHLQTTGGCKFCLRESRIQMLERELRRDPADRPQALDKPKASRHVPQAGG
;
A
#
# COMPACT_ATOMS: atom_id res chain seq x y z
N MET A 1 -14.70 10.13 -20.87
CA MET A 1 -15.36 9.38 -19.78
C MET A 1 -14.71 8.01 -19.70
N GLY A 2 -14.08 7.66 -18.57
CA GLY A 2 -13.43 6.35 -18.43
C GLY A 2 -14.48 5.26 -18.32
N SER A 3 -14.37 4.22 -19.15
CA SER A 3 -15.26 3.06 -19.11
C SER A 3 -15.31 2.48 -17.69
N PRO A 4 -16.50 2.08 -17.19
CA PRO A 4 -16.60 1.45 -15.88
C PRO A 4 -15.70 0.22 -15.84
N ILE A 5 -14.91 0.08 -14.77
CA ILE A 5 -14.12 -1.12 -14.54
C ILE A 5 -15.12 -2.24 -14.23
N ASP A 6 -15.21 -3.22 -15.12
CA ASP A 6 -16.00 -4.43 -14.91
C ASP A 6 -15.29 -5.40 -13.93
N LYS A 7 -16.03 -6.38 -13.39
CA LYS A 7 -15.53 -7.41 -12.48
C LYS A 7 -14.29 -8.11 -13.05
N GLU A 8 -14.32 -8.47 -14.32
CA GLU A 8 -13.21 -9.19 -14.96
C GLU A 8 -11.94 -8.34 -15.04
N THR A 9 -12.07 -7.06 -15.42
CA THR A 9 -10.97 -6.11 -15.46
C THR A 9 -10.38 -5.88 -14.06
N PHE A 10 -11.23 -5.79 -13.03
CA PHE A 10 -10.79 -5.71 -11.65
C PHE A 10 -9.98 -6.96 -11.25
N LEU A 11 -10.51 -8.15 -11.52
CA LEU A 11 -9.86 -9.42 -11.20
C LEU A 11 -8.52 -9.59 -11.91
N ALA A 12 -8.44 -9.24 -13.20
CA ALA A 12 -7.19 -9.29 -13.96
C ALA A 12 -6.13 -8.39 -13.32
N ARG A 13 -6.46 -7.12 -13.04
CA ARG A 13 -5.54 -6.17 -12.38
C ARG A 13 -5.13 -6.66 -10.99
N ALA A 14 -6.07 -7.19 -10.22
CA ALA A 14 -5.82 -7.66 -8.87
C ALA A 14 -4.89 -8.89 -8.88
N ARG A 15 -5.10 -9.85 -9.80
CA ARG A 15 -4.20 -11.00 -9.99
C ARG A 15 -2.82 -10.59 -10.51
N THR A 16 -2.73 -9.61 -11.41
CA THR A 16 -1.41 -9.12 -11.87
C THR A 16 -0.64 -8.44 -10.73
N ARG A 17 -1.30 -7.65 -9.89
CA ARG A 17 -0.64 -6.90 -8.80
C ARG A 17 -0.36 -7.74 -7.57
N PHE A 18 -1.28 -8.64 -7.21
CA PHE A 18 -1.23 -9.41 -5.96
C PHE A 18 -1.03 -10.91 -6.17
N GLY A 19 -1.05 -11.42 -7.39
CA GLY A 19 -0.89 -12.85 -7.68
C GLY A 19 -1.96 -13.70 -6.99
N GLN A 20 -1.51 -14.69 -6.22
CA GLN A 20 -2.35 -15.61 -5.45
C GLN A 20 -2.53 -15.20 -3.98
N ARG A 21 -2.22 -13.94 -3.62
CA ARG A 21 -2.27 -13.48 -2.22
C ARG A 21 -3.70 -13.34 -1.69
N TYR A 22 -4.67 -13.19 -2.58
CA TYR A 22 -6.07 -12.99 -2.26
C TYR A 22 -6.95 -13.98 -3.01
N ASP A 23 -7.93 -14.51 -2.31
CA ASP A 23 -8.97 -15.35 -2.86
C ASP A 23 -10.21 -14.51 -3.18
N TYR A 24 -10.68 -14.66 -4.42
CA TYR A 24 -11.82 -13.93 -4.98
C TYR A 24 -13.03 -14.84 -5.28
N ARG A 25 -13.07 -16.08 -4.79
CA ARG A 25 -14.13 -17.05 -5.11
C ARG A 25 -15.54 -16.58 -4.70
N ASP A 26 -15.64 -15.90 -3.56
CA ASP A 26 -16.91 -15.43 -2.97
C ASP A 26 -17.21 -13.93 -3.24
N ILE A 27 -16.56 -13.29 -4.23
CA ILE A 27 -16.78 -11.84 -4.45
C ILE A 27 -18.14 -11.54 -5.08
N VAL A 28 -18.86 -10.60 -4.48
CA VAL A 28 -20.08 -10.01 -5.05
C VAL A 28 -19.73 -8.63 -5.60
N TYR A 29 -19.39 -8.58 -6.89
CA TYR A 29 -19.03 -7.33 -7.56
C TYR A 29 -20.30 -6.59 -8.03
N LYS A 30 -20.49 -5.35 -7.57
CA LYS A 30 -21.58 -4.48 -8.03
C LYS A 30 -21.06 -3.26 -8.79
N SER A 31 -20.02 -2.61 -8.26
CA SER A 31 -19.37 -1.44 -8.88
C SER A 31 -18.00 -1.20 -8.26
N TYR A 32 -17.19 -0.38 -8.92
CA TYR A 32 -15.83 -0.04 -8.48
C TYR A 32 -15.76 0.63 -7.09
N LYS A 33 -16.83 1.33 -6.70
CA LYS A 33 -16.98 2.00 -5.40
C LYS A 33 -17.73 1.15 -4.37
N THR A 34 -18.28 -0.01 -4.74
CA THR A 34 -19.03 -0.85 -3.81
C THR A 34 -18.09 -1.79 -3.06
N PRO A 35 -18.22 -1.94 -1.74
CA PRO A 35 -17.39 -2.87 -0.98
C PRO A 35 -17.64 -4.32 -1.39
N ILE A 36 -16.56 -5.05 -1.62
CA ILE A 36 -16.53 -6.49 -1.87
C ILE A 36 -15.90 -7.23 -0.69
N LYS A 37 -16.21 -8.51 -0.56
CA LYS A 37 -15.64 -9.41 0.45
C LYS A 37 -14.58 -10.29 -0.20
N ILE A 38 -13.34 -10.15 0.24
CA ILE A 38 -12.19 -10.95 -0.24
C ILE A 38 -11.53 -11.68 0.92
N ARG A 39 -10.77 -12.74 0.66
CA ARG A 39 -9.98 -13.44 1.69
C ARG A 39 -8.50 -13.32 1.40
N CYS A 40 -7.67 -13.16 2.42
CA CYS A 40 -6.22 -13.23 2.26
C CYS A 40 -5.80 -14.69 2.41
N SER A 41 -5.16 -15.25 1.38
CA SER A 41 -4.72 -16.66 1.41
C SER A 41 -3.36 -16.83 2.09
N LEU A 42 -2.60 -15.74 2.24
CA LEU A 42 -1.27 -15.78 2.88
C LEU A 42 -1.31 -15.70 4.41
N HIS A 43 -2.32 -15.06 4.98
CA HIS A 43 -2.35 -14.72 6.39
C HIS A 43 -3.64 -15.23 7.06
N PRO A 44 -3.60 -15.54 8.36
CA PRO A 44 -4.74 -16.10 9.10
C PRO A 44 -5.89 -15.10 9.37
N VAL A 45 -6.06 -14.07 8.55
CA VAL A 45 -7.12 -13.07 8.69
C VAL A 45 -8.34 -13.47 7.88
N LYS A 46 -9.48 -13.53 8.56
CA LYS A 46 -10.79 -13.80 7.97
C LYS A 46 -11.21 -12.69 6.99
N LEU A 47 -12.30 -12.99 6.27
CA LEU A 47 -13.02 -12.14 5.32
C LEU A 47 -12.78 -10.62 5.50
N ILE A 48 -12.23 -9.98 4.47
CA ILE A 48 -11.91 -8.57 4.43
C ILE A 48 -12.95 -7.88 3.56
N THR A 49 -13.56 -6.81 4.08
CA THR A 49 -14.49 -5.97 3.33
C THR A 49 -13.75 -4.74 2.84
N ILE A 50 -13.61 -4.58 1.52
CA ILE A 50 -12.88 -3.46 0.90
C ILE A 50 -13.46 -3.12 -0.48
N THR A 51 -13.39 -1.87 -0.92
CA THR A 51 -13.80 -1.51 -2.28
C THR A 51 -12.76 -1.93 -3.32
N PRO A 52 -13.15 -2.28 -4.56
CA PRO A 52 -12.25 -2.57 -5.66
C PRO A 52 -11.20 -1.47 -5.87
N GLU A 53 -11.62 -0.20 -5.79
CA GLU A 53 -10.75 0.96 -5.85
C GLU A 53 -9.65 0.93 -4.79
N LYS A 54 -10.03 0.78 -3.52
CA LYS A 54 -9.09 0.77 -2.41
C LYS A 54 -8.21 -0.47 -2.45
N HIS A 55 -8.75 -1.62 -2.88
CA HIS A 55 -8.00 -2.86 -3.04
C HIS A 55 -6.86 -2.67 -4.06
N LEU A 56 -7.14 -2.07 -5.22
CA LEU A 56 -6.11 -1.81 -6.23
C LEU A 56 -5.15 -0.67 -5.85
N GLN A 57 -5.59 0.36 -5.14
CA GLN A 57 -4.71 1.46 -4.73
C GLN A 57 -3.75 1.07 -3.61
N THR A 58 -4.18 0.22 -2.68
CA THR A 58 -3.41 -0.17 -1.48
C THR A 58 -2.72 -1.52 -1.64
N THR A 59 -2.27 -2.13 -0.54
CA THR A 59 -1.74 -3.51 -0.51
C THR A 59 -2.83 -4.58 -0.55
N GLY A 60 -4.10 -4.19 -0.67
CA GLY A 60 -5.22 -5.13 -0.82
C GLY A 60 -6.11 -5.30 0.42
N GLY A 61 -5.87 -4.56 1.50
CA GLY A 61 -6.77 -4.50 2.68
C GLY A 61 -6.42 -5.46 3.83
N CYS A 62 -5.44 -6.35 3.66
CA CYS A 62 -4.95 -7.20 4.75
C CYS A 62 -3.94 -6.43 5.60
N LYS A 63 -4.18 -6.32 6.92
CA LYS A 63 -3.29 -5.63 7.86
C LYS A 63 -1.88 -6.23 7.91
N PHE A 64 -1.77 -7.54 7.72
CA PHE A 64 -0.47 -8.23 7.70
C PHE A 64 0.28 -7.96 6.40
N CYS A 65 -0.39 -8.10 5.24
CA CYS A 65 0.22 -7.72 3.96
C CYS A 65 0.67 -6.26 3.95
N LEU A 66 -0.10 -5.35 4.56
CA LEU A 66 0.27 -3.94 4.70
C LEU A 66 1.57 -3.79 5.51
N ARG A 67 1.67 -4.51 6.63
CA ARG A 67 2.88 -4.50 7.48
C ARG A 67 4.08 -5.08 6.73
N GLU A 68 3.92 -6.21 6.06
CA GLU A 68 4.97 -6.81 5.22
C GLU A 68 5.43 -5.86 4.12
N SER A 69 4.50 -5.17 3.44
CA SER A 69 4.85 -4.23 2.38
C SER A 69 5.70 -3.07 2.91
N ARG A 70 5.45 -2.63 4.15
CA ARG A 70 6.26 -1.61 4.82
C ARG A 70 7.65 -2.14 5.18
N ILE A 71 7.73 -3.37 5.70
CA ILE A 71 9.00 -4.04 6.04
C ILE A 71 9.83 -4.21 4.76
N GLN A 72 9.24 -4.71 3.69
CA GLN A 72 9.89 -4.89 2.38
C GLN A 72 10.46 -3.60 1.81
N MET A 73 9.77 -2.47 1.97
CA MET A 73 10.32 -1.16 1.57
C MET A 73 11.55 -0.79 2.40
N LEU A 74 11.47 -0.97 3.72
CA LEU A 74 12.59 -0.66 4.62
C LEU A 74 13.80 -1.57 4.38
N GLU A 75 13.57 -2.86 4.14
CA GLU A 75 14.62 -3.82 3.80
C GLU A 75 15.30 -3.48 2.48
N ARG A 76 14.54 -3.03 1.47
CA ARG A 76 15.11 -2.55 0.20
C ARG A 76 15.99 -1.33 0.39
N GLU A 77 15.60 -0.42 1.29
CA GLU A 77 16.39 0.77 1.60
C GLU A 77 17.67 0.41 2.35
N LEU A 78 17.60 -0.48 3.34
CA LEU A 78 18.78 -0.96 4.08
C LEU A 78 19.78 -1.72 3.20
N ARG A 79 19.28 -2.42 2.17
CA ARG A 79 20.11 -3.14 1.19
C ARG A 79 20.62 -2.26 0.05
N ARG A 80 20.17 -1.01 -0.05
CA ARG A 80 20.63 -0.09 -1.10
C ARG A 80 22.10 0.23 -0.85
N ASP A 81 22.93 0.06 -1.87
CA ASP A 81 24.35 0.40 -1.80
C ASP A 81 24.50 1.90 -1.47
N PRO A 82 25.40 2.28 -0.55
CA PRO A 82 25.61 3.68 -0.17
C PRO A 82 26.00 4.59 -1.35
N ALA A 83 26.54 4.04 -2.45
CA ALA A 83 26.84 4.80 -3.66
C ALA A 83 25.60 5.20 -4.48
N ASP A 84 24.46 4.51 -4.32
CA ASP A 84 23.17 4.82 -4.98
C ASP A 84 22.23 5.63 -4.07
N ARG A 85 22.70 6.04 -2.88
CA ARG A 85 21.92 6.91 -1.99
C ARG A 85 21.89 8.31 -2.61
N PRO A 86 20.71 8.90 -2.90
CA PRO A 86 20.67 10.28 -3.35
C PRO A 86 21.35 11.13 -2.27
N GLN A 87 22.42 11.83 -2.64
CA GLN A 87 23.10 12.76 -1.73
C GLN A 87 22.04 13.71 -1.20
N ALA A 88 21.84 13.70 0.12
CA ALA A 88 21.00 14.66 0.79
C ALA A 88 21.56 16.04 0.43
N LEU A 89 20.87 16.77 -0.45
CA LEU A 89 21.16 18.16 -0.68
C LEU A 89 21.10 18.86 0.67
N ASP A 90 22.25 19.39 1.03
CA ASP A 90 22.55 20.13 2.25
C ASP A 90 21.40 21.10 2.57
N LYS A 91 20.64 20.78 3.61
CA LYS A 91 19.76 21.78 4.23
C LYS A 91 20.62 22.50 5.25
N PRO A 92 20.92 23.80 5.07
CA PRO A 92 21.68 24.54 6.06
C PRO A 92 20.92 24.50 7.39
N LYS A 93 21.63 24.15 8.45
CA LYS A 93 21.13 24.09 9.82
C LYS A 93 20.49 25.44 10.16
N ALA A 94 19.18 25.45 10.40
CA ALA A 94 18.51 26.60 11.00
C ALA A 94 19.16 26.84 12.37
N SER A 95 19.94 27.92 12.44
CA SER A 95 20.56 28.42 13.66
C SER A 95 19.43 28.74 14.64
N ARG A 96 19.30 27.91 15.69
CA ARG A 96 18.45 28.24 16.84
C ARG A 96 19.13 29.38 17.59
N HIS A 97 18.77 30.61 17.26
CA HIS A 97 19.03 31.74 18.14
C HIS A 97 18.09 31.61 19.33
N VAL A 98 18.64 31.30 20.51
CA VAL A 98 17.94 31.37 21.78
C VAL A 98 17.96 32.83 22.24
N PRO A 99 16.82 33.53 22.39
CA PRO A 99 16.82 34.80 23.11
C PRO A 99 17.09 34.51 24.59
N GLN A 100 18.21 34.98 25.12
CA GLN A 100 18.43 35.03 26.56
C GLN A 100 17.47 36.07 27.15
N ALA A 101 16.67 35.63 28.13
CA ALA A 101 15.95 36.50 29.04
C ALA A 101 16.74 36.61 30.35
N GLY A 102 16.97 37.82 30.85
CA GLY A 102 17.42 38.06 32.22
C GLY A 102 18.13 39.40 32.41
N GLY A 103 17.53 40.31 33.19
CA GLY A 103 18.12 41.56 33.69
C GLY A 103 17.15 42.71 33.70
#